data_AF-Q1YSJ1-F1
#
_entry.id   AF-Q1YSJ1-F1
#
_cell.length_a   1.000
_cell.length_b   1.000
_cell.length_c   1.000
_cell.angle_alpha   90.00
_cell.angle_beta   90.00
_cell.angle_gamma   90.00
#
_symmetry.space_group_name_H-M   'P 1'
#
loop_
_entity.id
_entity.type
_entity.pdbx_description
1 polymer ?
#
loop_
_entity_poly.entity_id
_entity_poly.type
_entity_poly.pdbx_seq_one_letter_code
_entity_poly.pdbx_strand_id
1 'polypeptide(L)'
;MRRFEVGDKSKYVRIRNIVRDQFVEFDFAIDDPRLYVELILPKKAFDEFCIANQVTEMTPEQCQMVDEDAEKWRYGTDTLASKHNR
;
A
#
# COMPACT_ATOMS: atom_id res chain seq x y z
N MET A 1 -18.80 21.45 -0.24
CA MET A 1 -17.67 20.51 -0.45
C MET A 1 -18.10 19.16 0.14
N ARG A 2 -18.46 18.17 -0.70
CA ARG A 2 -18.85 16.85 -0.18
C ARG A 2 -17.59 16.14 0.30
N ARG A 3 -17.55 15.80 1.58
CA ARG A 3 -16.53 14.93 2.15
C ARG A 3 -16.84 13.54 1.60
N PHE A 4 -15.97 13.00 0.75
CA PHE A 4 -16.04 11.59 0.41
C PHE A 4 -15.53 10.84 1.64
N GLU A 5 -16.45 10.39 2.47
CA GLU A 5 -16.10 9.54 3.60
C GLU A 5 -15.74 8.17 3.03
N VAL A 6 -14.45 7.86 3.04
CA VAL A 6 -14.02 6.46 3.13
C VAL A 6 -14.65 5.99 4.43
N GLY A 7 -15.69 5.15 4.35
CA GLY A 7 -16.51 4.73 5.50
C GLY A 7 -15.72 3.97 6.57
N ASP A 8 -16.34 2.98 7.22
CA ASP A 8 -15.67 2.17 8.27
C ASP A 8 -14.66 1.14 7.70
N LYS A 9 -13.88 1.56 6.71
CA LYS A 9 -12.88 0.75 6.02
C LYS A 9 -11.56 0.84 6.75
N SER A 10 -10.95 -0.31 7.01
CA SER A 10 -9.59 -0.40 7.52
C SER A 10 -8.62 0.22 6.52
N LYS A 11 -7.64 0.95 7.04
CA LYS A 11 -6.59 1.58 6.23
C LYS A 11 -5.25 1.06 6.71
N TYR A 12 -4.40 0.71 5.76
CA TYR A 12 -3.16 0.01 6.05
C TYR A 12 -1.97 0.83 5.57
N VAL A 13 -0.86 0.72 6.30
CA VAL A 13 0.44 1.23 5.87
C VAL A 13 1.49 0.12 5.91
N ARG A 14 2.41 0.14 4.94
CA ARG A 14 3.61 -0.70 4.93
C ARG A 14 4.82 0.17 4.63
N ILE A 15 5.73 0.31 5.59
CA ILE A 15 6.97 1.07 5.37
C ILE A 15 7.89 0.25 4.46
N ARG A 16 8.32 0.84 3.35
CA ARG A 16 9.23 0.23 2.38
C ARG A 16 10.68 0.60 2.67
N ASN A 17 10.91 1.86 3.05
CA ASN A 17 12.25 2.37 3.30
C ASN A 17 12.22 3.65 4.14
N ILE A 18 13.34 3.94 4.80
CA ILE A 18 13.60 5.22 5.47
C ILE A 18 14.85 5.85 4.85
N VAL A 19 14.67 6.93 4.10
CA VAL A 19 15.74 7.58 3.35
C VAL A 19 16.35 8.71 4.17
N ARG A 20 17.65 8.59 4.46
CA ARG A 20 18.47 9.62 5.15
C ARG A 20 17.89 10.06 6.51
N ASP A 21 17.13 9.17 7.16
CA ASP A 21 16.36 9.43 8.40
C ASP A 21 15.43 10.66 8.31
N GLN A 22 15.05 11.06 7.09
CA GLN A 22 14.25 12.26 6.83
C GLN A 22 12.95 11.92 6.12
N PHE A 23 12.97 10.98 5.19
CA PHE A 23 11.82 10.59 4.38
C PHE A 23 11.44 9.14 4.65
N VAL A 24 10.14 8.88 4.66
CA VAL A 24 9.53 7.55 4.78
C VAL A 24 8.86 7.23 3.46
N GLU A 25 9.32 6.16 2.81
CA GLU A 25 8.67 5.56 1.66
C GLU A 25 7.73 4.47 2.18
N PHE A 26 6.44 4.54 1.84
CA PHE A 26 5.45 3.62 2.35
C PHE A 26 4.30 3.40 1.36
N ASP A 27 3.69 2.23 1.46
CA ASP A 27 2.46 1.90 0.75
C ASP A 27 1.27 2.24 1.63
N PHE A 28 0.24 2.82 1.03
CA PHE A 28 -1.02 3.12 1.70
C PHE A 28 -2.17 2.42 0.98
N ALA A 29 -2.92 1.61 1.72
CA ALA A 29 -4.05 0.83 1.19
C ALA A 29 -5.33 1.11 1.99
N ILE A 30 -6.47 0.91 1.34
CA ILE A 30 -7.79 1.02 1.96
C ILE A 30 -8.55 -0.26 1.65
N ASP A 31 -9.08 -0.92 2.69
CA ASP A 31 -9.89 -2.15 2.63
C ASP A 31 -9.11 -3.39 2.16
N ASP A 32 -8.45 -3.33 1.01
CA ASP A 32 -7.62 -4.41 0.46
C ASP A 32 -6.14 -3.99 0.45
N PRO A 33 -5.25 -4.64 1.24
CA PRO A 33 -3.82 -4.35 1.25
C PRO A 33 -3.12 -4.41 -0.12
N ARG A 34 -3.66 -5.20 -1.07
CA ARG A 34 -3.10 -5.35 -2.43
C ARG A 34 -3.41 -4.16 -3.33
N LEU A 35 -4.43 -3.36 -2.98
CA LEU A 35 -4.76 -2.14 -3.71
C LEU A 35 -4.21 -0.93 -2.96
N TYR A 36 -2.98 -0.56 -3.29
CA TYR A 36 -2.25 0.49 -2.61
C TYR A 36 -1.74 1.58 -3.55
N VAL A 37 -1.42 2.73 -2.95
CA VAL A 37 -0.63 3.78 -3.58
C VAL A 37 0.72 3.88 -2.87
N GLU A 38 1.78 4.11 -3.63
CA GLU A 38 3.13 4.32 -3.11
C GLU A 38 3.32 5.81 -2.81
N LEU A 39 3.76 6.15 -1.59
CA LEU A 39 3.92 7.51 -1.11
C LEU A 39 5.29 7.71 -0.48
N ILE A 40 5.79 8.94 -0.55
CA ILE A 40 7.02 9.36 0.13
C ILE A 40 6.72 10.67 0.87
N LEU A 41 6.92 10.67 2.19
CA LEU A 41 6.69 11.85 3.03
C LEU A 41 7.86 12.09 3.98
N PRO A 42 8.11 13.36 4.38
CA PRO A 42 8.96 13.62 5.54
C PRO A 42 8.42 12.90 6.79
N LYS A 43 9.31 12.41 7.66
CA LYS A 43 8.93 11.61 8.84
C LYS A 43 7.80 12.22 9.68
N LYS A 44 7.90 13.51 9.98
CA LYS A 44 6.85 14.23 10.73
C LYS A 44 5.50 14.23 10.02
N ALA A 45 5.49 14.41 8.69
CA ALA A 45 4.27 14.41 7.90
C ALA A 45 3.69 12.99 7.77
N PHE A 46 4.54 11.95 7.76
CA PHE A 46 4.11 10.56 7.84
C PHE A 46 3.41 10.26 9.18
N ASP A 47 3.98 10.70 10.30
CA ASP A 47 3.35 10.52 11.62
C ASP A 47 1.97 11.21 11.68
N GLU A 48 1.88 12.45 11.20
CA GLU A 48 0.62 13.19 11.09
C GLU A 48 -0.39 12.49 10.16
N PHE A 49 0.09 11.94 9.03
CA PHE A 49 -0.73 11.17 8.10
C PHE A 49 -1.32 9.92 8.76
N CYS A 50 -0.52 9.16 9.51
CA CYS A 50 -0.94 7.96 10.21
C CYS A 50 -2.06 8.27 11.22
N ILE A 51 -1.92 9.36 11.98
CA ILE A 51 -2.93 9.81 12.95
C ILE A 51 -4.20 10.26 12.23
N ALA A 52 -4.09 11.11 11.22
CA ALA A 52 -5.23 11.66 10.50
C ALA A 52 -6.07 10.58 9.80
N ASN A 53 -5.41 9.50 9.36
CA ASN A 53 -6.07 8.41 8.66
C ASN A 53 -6.46 7.25 9.56
N GLN A 54 -5.95 7.15 10.80
CA GLN A 54 -6.17 6.01 11.71
C GLN A 54 -5.70 4.69 11.07
N VAL A 55 -4.49 4.71 10.52
CA VAL A 55 -3.94 3.56 9.81
C VAL A 55 -3.45 2.48 10.77
N THR A 56 -3.45 1.24 10.30
CA THR A 56 -2.82 0.10 10.96
C THR A 56 -1.64 -0.39 10.12
N GLU A 57 -0.55 -0.81 10.74
CA GLU A 57 0.56 -1.40 10.00
C GLU A 57 0.17 -2.77 9.43
N MET A 58 0.59 -3.07 8.20
CA MET A 58 0.34 -4.38 7.58
C MET A 58 1.04 -5.49 8.35
N THR A 59 0.36 -6.63 8.53
CA THR A 59 1.00 -7.82 9.10
C THR A 59 2.01 -8.43 8.13
N PRO A 60 2.96 -9.26 8.59
CA PRO A 60 3.89 -9.96 7.70
C PRO A 60 3.21 -10.77 6.59
N GLU A 61 2.09 -11.41 6.90
CA GLU A 61 1.30 -12.19 5.94
C GLU A 61 0.64 -11.30 4.89
N GLN A 62 0.15 -10.12 5.29
CA GLN A 62 -0.37 -9.13 4.35
C GLN A 62 0.73 -8.58 3.46
N CYS A 63 1.92 -8.29 4.00
CA CYS A 63 3.07 -7.85 3.23
C CYS A 63 3.47 -8.90 2.17
N GLN A 64 3.50 -10.18 2.55
CA GLN A 64 3.78 -11.28 1.63
C GLN A 64 2.74 -11.36 0.50
N MET A 65 1.45 -11.29 0.86
CA MET A 65 0.35 -11.29 -0.13
C MET A 65 0.47 -10.13 -1.13
N VAL A 66 0.88 -8.95 -0.66
CA VAL A 66 1.11 -7.79 -1.52
C VAL A 66 2.28 -8.03 -2.48
N ASP A 67 3.39 -8.59 -1.99
CA ASP A 67 4.56 -8.86 -2.83
C ASP A 67 4.26 -9.92 -3.91
N GLU A 68 3.53 -10.99 -3.56
CA GLU A 68 3.10 -12.03 -4.51
C GLU A 68 2.18 -11.48 -5.62
N ASP A 69 1.23 -10.61 -5.25
CA ASP A 69 0.34 -9.97 -6.24
C ASP A 69 1.12 -8.99 -7.13
N ALA A 70 2.02 -8.19 -6.55
CA ALA A 70 2.89 -7.29 -7.31
C ALA A 70 3.77 -8.04 -8.33
N GLU A 71 4.35 -9.18 -7.96
CA GLU A 71 5.12 -10.03 -8.88
C GLU A 71 4.25 -10.55 -10.04
N LYS A 72 3.05 -11.04 -9.73
CA LYS A 72 2.09 -11.51 -10.73
C LYS A 72 1.77 -10.43 -11.76
N TRP A 73 1.50 -9.20 -11.32
CA TRP A 73 1.19 -8.09 -12.21
C TRP A 73 2.41 -7.56 -12.96
N ARG A 74 3.60 -7.56 -12.33
CA ARG A 74 4.85 -7.09 -12.94
C ARG A 74 5.33 -7.96 -14.09
N TYR A 75 5.19 -9.29 -13.96
CA TYR A 75 5.66 -10.24 -14.97
C TYR A 75 4.53 -10.83 -15.82
N GLY A 76 3.28 -10.48 -15.51
CA GLY A 76 2.11 -10.99 -16.21
C GLY A 76 1.92 -12.51 -16.07
N THR A 77 2.59 -13.16 -15.13
CA THR A 77 2.51 -14.62 -14.96
C THR A 77 1.08 -15.02 -14.60
N ASP A 78 0.59 -16.09 -15.23
CA ASP A 78 -0.75 -16.64 -15.00
C ASP A 78 -1.94 -15.67 -15.26
N THR A 79 -1.70 -14.57 -15.97
CA THR A 79 -2.75 -13.65 -16.44
C THR A 79 -3.51 -14.19 -17.66
N LEU A 80 -4.71 -13.66 -17.93
CA LEU A 80 -5.49 -14.00 -19.13
C LEU A 80 -4.69 -13.72 -20.42
N ALA A 81 -3.87 -12.66 -20.44
CA ALA A 81 -3.00 -12.34 -21.56
C ALA A 81 -1.91 -13.41 -21.79
N SER A 82 -1.31 -13.93 -20.71
CA SER A 82 -0.29 -14.98 -20.79
C SER A 82 -0.84 -16.35 -21.22
N LYS A 83 -2.13 -16.61 -20.96
CA LYS A 83 -2.79 -17.88 -21.35
C LYS A 83 -3.17 -17.93 -22.83
N HIS A 84 -3.35 -16.78 -23.48
CA HIS A 84 -3.83 -16.71 -24.86
C HIS A 84 -2.71 -16.70 -25.93
N ASN A 85 -1.45 -16.63 -25.49
CA ASN A 85 -0.26 -16.58 -26.34
C ASN A 85 0.50 -17.92 -26.38
N ARG A 86 -0.22 -19.03 -26.16
CA ARG A 86 0.33 -20.40 -26.09
C ARG A 86 -0.37 -21.32 -27.08
#